data_AF-A0A1N6PHY4-F1
#
_entry.id   AF-A0A1N6PHY4-F1
#
_cell.length_a   1.000
_cell.length_b   1.000
_cell.length_c   1.000
_cell.angle_alpha   90.00
_cell.angle_beta   90.00
_cell.angle_gamma   90.00
#
_symmetry.space_group_name_H-M   'P 1'
#
loop_
_entity.id
_entity.type
_entity.pdbx_description
1 polymer ?
#
loop_
_entity_poly.entity_id
_entity_poly.type
_entity_poly.pdbx_seq_one_letter_code
_entity_poly.pdbx_strand_id
1 'polypeptide(L)'
;MKINSTHSSRINPYQKAAEKMEKAQQTGKRDDVQISKEAKELQQMSTNATERSAKIEQLKQQIENGAYKVNAEEVAKGLINFYKK
;
A
#
# COMPACT_ATOMS: atom_id res chain seq x y z
N MET A 1 -32.84 59.52 8.72
CA MET A 1 -32.81 58.38 7.79
C MET A 1 -31.35 58.00 7.52
N LYS A 2 -30.97 56.73 7.66
CA LYS A 2 -29.60 56.24 7.41
C LYS A 2 -29.48 55.77 5.96
N ILE A 3 -28.57 56.36 5.21
CA ILE A 3 -28.30 56.04 3.80
C ILE A 3 -27.19 54.98 3.78
N ASN A 4 -27.51 53.77 3.33
CA ASN A 4 -26.52 52.69 3.16
C ASN A 4 -25.85 52.84 1.79
N SER A 5 -24.54 53.09 1.79
CA SER A 5 -23.72 53.16 0.58
C SER A 5 -23.62 51.78 -0.06
N THR A 6 -24.27 51.60 -1.21
CA THR A 6 -24.17 50.39 -2.04
C THR A 6 -22.74 50.27 -2.55
N HIS A 7 -21.92 49.50 -1.85
CA HIS A 7 -20.59 49.11 -2.32
C HIS A 7 -20.78 48.14 -3.48
N SER A 8 -20.62 48.63 -4.71
CA SER A 8 -20.46 47.75 -5.87
C SER A 8 -19.18 46.94 -5.64
N SER A 9 -19.34 45.64 -5.39
CA SER A 9 -18.22 44.72 -5.35
C SER A 9 -17.60 44.69 -6.74
N ARG A 10 -16.42 45.29 -6.89
CA ARG A 10 -15.57 45.20 -8.08
C ARG A 10 -15.04 43.77 -8.20
N ILE A 11 -15.88 42.88 -8.69
CA ILE A 11 -15.52 41.50 -8.99
C ILE A 11 -14.69 41.53 -10.27
N ASN A 12 -13.38 41.35 -10.16
CA ASN A 12 -12.50 41.27 -11.32
C ASN A 12 -12.77 39.97 -12.09
N PRO A 13 -13.24 40.02 -13.36
CA PRO A 13 -13.61 38.83 -14.12
C PRO A 13 -12.42 37.91 -14.42
N TYR A 14 -11.20 38.47 -14.47
CA TYR A 14 -9.96 37.70 -14.66
C TYR A 14 -9.58 36.84 -13.45
N GLN A 15 -9.88 37.28 -12.22
CA GLN A 15 -9.63 36.47 -11.02
C GLN A 15 -10.53 35.23 -11.01
N LYS A 16 -11.80 35.38 -11.42
CA LYS A 16 -12.73 34.24 -11.56
C LYS A 16 -12.29 33.22 -12.62
N ALA A 17 -11.62 33.66 -13.69
CA ALA A 17 -11.10 32.76 -14.72
C ALA A 17 -9.90 31.94 -14.20
N ALA A 18 -8.99 32.57 -13.46
CA ALA A 18 -7.87 31.89 -12.82
C ALA A 18 -8.34 30.88 -11.77
N GLU A 19 -9.29 31.25 -10.90
CA GLU A 19 -9.89 30.34 -9.91
C GLU A 19 -10.63 29.15 -10.55
N LYS A 20 -11.26 29.35 -11.72
CA LYS A 20 -11.89 28.25 -12.48
C LYS A 20 -10.86 27.29 -13.07
N MET A 21 -9.72 27.79 -13.57
CA MET A 21 -8.62 26.95 -14.06
C MET A 21 -7.97 26.14 -12.93
N GLU A 22 -7.76 26.76 -11.77
CA GLU A 22 -7.19 26.10 -10.59
C GLU A 22 -8.11 24.98 -10.07
N LYS A 23 -9.44 25.22 -10.07
CA LYS A 23 -10.43 24.18 -9.75
C LYS A 23 -10.50 23.08 -10.81
N ALA A 24 -10.31 23.39 -12.10
CA ALA A 24 -10.29 22.38 -13.15
C ALA A 24 -9.07 21.44 -13.03
N GLN A 25 -7.91 21.91 -12.55
CA GLN A 25 -6.74 21.07 -12.28
C GLN A 25 -6.97 20.03 -11.15
N GLN A 26 -7.88 20.30 -10.21
CA GLN A 26 -8.20 19.36 -9.13
C GLN A 26 -9.26 18.30 -9.51
N THR A 27 -9.84 18.37 -10.72
CA THR A 27 -10.97 17.49 -11.11
C THR A 27 -10.56 16.18 -11.79
N GLY A 28 -9.27 15.86 -11.85
CA GLY A 28 -8.82 14.51 -12.18
C GLY A 28 -8.81 13.63 -10.94
N LYS A 29 -9.96 13.07 -10.54
CA LYS A 29 -9.96 11.97 -9.55
C LYS A 29 -9.09 10.84 -10.13
N ARG A 30 -7.91 10.64 -9.55
CA ARG A 30 -7.08 9.47 -9.84
C ARG A 30 -7.66 8.29 -9.07
N ASP A 31 -7.68 7.13 -9.69
CA ASP A 31 -8.05 5.91 -9.01
C ASP A 31 -6.94 5.58 -7.99
N ASP A 32 -7.24 5.73 -6.71
CA ASP A 32 -6.33 5.38 -5.62
C ASP A 32 -6.74 4.04 -5.02
N VAL A 33 -5.83 3.07 -5.03
CA VAL A 33 -6.02 1.77 -4.37
C VAL A 33 -5.33 1.80 -3.01
N GLN A 34 -6.09 1.71 -1.93
CA GLN A 34 -5.56 1.65 -0.56
C GLN A 34 -5.69 0.23 0.02
N ILE A 35 -4.63 -0.25 0.66
CA ILE A 35 -4.68 -1.47 1.47
C ILE A 35 -5.50 -1.18 2.74
N SER A 36 -6.46 -2.05 3.06
CA SER A 36 -7.33 -1.89 4.23
C SER A 36 -6.51 -1.86 5.53
N LYS A 37 -7.04 -1.19 6.55
CA LYS A 37 -6.40 -1.09 7.87
C LYS A 37 -6.19 -2.49 8.48
N GLU A 38 -7.20 -3.34 8.38
CA GLU A 38 -7.17 -4.74 8.84
C GLU A 38 -6.09 -5.56 8.11
N ALA A 39 -5.93 -5.40 6.79
CA ALA A 39 -4.90 -6.10 6.04
C ALA A 39 -3.48 -5.68 6.44
N LYS A 40 -3.28 -4.39 6.77
CA LYS A 40 -2.00 -3.90 7.31
C LYS A 40 -1.70 -4.48 8.68
N GLU A 41 -2.70 -4.58 9.55
CA GLU A 41 -2.56 -5.18 10.87
C GLU A 41 -2.21 -6.69 10.75
N LEU A 42 -2.89 -7.43 9.87
CA LEU A 42 -2.56 -8.84 9.59
C LEU A 42 -1.14 -9.03 9.03
N GLN A 43 -0.67 -8.13 8.17
CA GLN A 43 0.71 -8.16 7.67
C GLN A 43 1.73 -7.97 8.81
N GLN A 44 1.41 -7.12 9.78
CA GLN A 44 2.29 -6.89 10.94
C GLN A 44 2.28 -8.05 11.92
N MET A 45 1.17 -8.78 12.05
CA MET A 45 1.05 -9.95 12.91
C MET A 45 1.82 -11.19 12.42
N SER A 46 2.41 -11.18 11.22
CA SER A 46 3.25 -12.28 10.71
C SER A 46 4.65 -12.34 11.35
N THR A 47 4.75 -12.03 12.65
CA THR A 47 5.98 -11.89 13.43
C THR A 47 6.66 -13.22 13.79
N ASN A 48 6.51 -14.27 12.97
CA ASN A 48 7.30 -15.51 13.09
C ASN A 48 8.77 -15.33 12.63
N ALA A 49 9.29 -14.10 12.66
CA ALA A 49 10.61 -13.74 12.15
C ALA A 49 11.72 -14.47 12.92
N THR A 50 11.56 -14.67 14.24
CA THR A 50 12.56 -15.32 15.10
C THR A 50 12.65 -16.82 14.80
N GLU A 51 11.51 -17.51 14.78
CA GLU A 51 11.45 -18.95 14.44
C GLU A 51 11.92 -19.21 13.01
N ARG A 52 11.55 -18.33 12.07
CA ARG A 52 12.01 -18.39 10.68
C ARG A 52 13.51 -18.20 10.58
N SER A 53 14.09 -17.27 11.34
CA SER A 53 15.53 -17.03 11.36
C SER A 53 16.30 -18.26 11.87
N ALA A 54 15.83 -18.85 12.97
CA ALA A 54 16.43 -20.08 13.51
C ALA A 54 16.37 -21.24 12.51
N LYS A 55 15.22 -21.42 11.82
CA LYS A 55 15.08 -22.44 10.78
C LYS A 55 16.05 -22.22 9.60
N ILE A 56 16.23 -20.96 9.19
CA ILE A 56 17.17 -20.61 8.11
C ILE A 56 18.60 -20.96 8.50
N GLU A 57 19.00 -20.64 9.74
CA GLU A 57 20.35 -20.92 10.23
C GLU A 57 20.64 -22.43 10.28
N GLN A 58 19.69 -23.23 10.78
CA GLN A 58 19.79 -24.69 10.75
C GLN A 58 19.95 -25.24 9.32
N LEU A 59 19.16 -24.73 8.37
CA LEU A 59 19.26 -25.15 6.96
C LEU A 59 20.61 -24.78 6.35
N LYS A 60 21.14 -23.59 6.65
CA LYS A 60 22.47 -23.18 6.19
C LYS A 60 23.56 -24.13 6.69
N GLN A 61 23.54 -24.47 7.98
CA GLN A 61 24.49 -25.42 8.56
C GLN A 61 24.40 -26.81 7.90
N GLN A 62 23.18 -27.30 7.61
CA GLN A 62 22.99 -28.58 6.91
C GLN A 62 23.55 -28.56 5.48
N ILE A 63 23.40 -27.43 4.77
CA ILE A 63 23.94 -27.26 3.42
C ILE A 63 25.46 -27.20 3.44
N GLU A 64 26.05 -26.41 4.35
CA GLU A 64 27.51 -26.28 4.50
C GLU A 64 28.16 -27.62 4.85
N ASN A 65 27.53 -28.41 5.72
CA ASN A 65 28.01 -29.73 6.11
C ASN A 65 27.71 -30.83 5.06
N GLY A 66 27.06 -30.50 3.95
CA GLY A 66 26.68 -31.46 2.90
C GLY A 66 25.59 -32.47 3.32
N ALA A 67 24.96 -32.28 4.47
CA ALA A 67 23.93 -33.16 5.02
C ALA A 67 22.51 -32.82 4.50
N TYR A 68 22.35 -31.71 3.79
CA TYR A 68 21.06 -31.32 3.23
C TYR A 68 20.68 -32.20 2.04
N LYS A 69 19.60 -32.99 2.21
CA LYS A 69 19.06 -33.85 1.17
C LYS A 69 17.78 -33.23 0.62
N VAL A 70 17.76 -32.97 -0.69
CA VAL A 70 16.55 -32.52 -1.39
C VAL A 70 15.55 -33.69 -1.43
N ASN A 71 14.40 -33.51 -0.80
CA ASN A 71 13.31 -34.48 -0.85
C ASN A 71 12.28 -34.06 -1.92
N ALA A 72 12.20 -34.82 -3.02
CA ALA A 72 11.29 -34.53 -4.12
C ALA A 72 9.80 -34.59 -3.71
N GLU A 73 9.44 -35.46 -2.76
CA GLU A 73 8.06 -35.56 -2.26
C GLU A 73 7.66 -34.31 -1.47
N GLU A 74 8.58 -33.78 -0.66
CA GLU A 74 8.34 -32.53 0.09
C GLU A 74 8.23 -31.32 -0.84
N VAL A 75 9.04 -31.27 -1.90
CA VAL A 75 8.94 -30.23 -2.94
C VAL A 75 7.58 -30.29 -3.62
N ALA A 76 7.16 -31.48 -4.07
CA ALA A 76 5.85 -31.66 -4.69
C ALA A 76 4.70 -31.27 -3.75
N LYS A 77 4.78 -31.69 -2.48
CA LYS A 77 3.82 -31.31 -1.43
C LYS A 77 3.78 -29.79 -1.23
N GLY A 78 4.93 -29.12 -1.23
CA GLY A 78 5.03 -27.66 -1.12
C GLY A 78 4.34 -26.94 -2.28
N LEU A 79 4.55 -27.41 -3.51
CA LEU A 79 3.91 -26.87 -4.71
C LEU A 79 2.38 -27.05 -4.66
N ILE A 80 1.90 -28.27 -4.34
CA ILE A 80 0.47 -28.54 -4.24
C ILE A 80 -0.17 -27.67 -3.15
N ASN A 81 0.44 -27.59 -1.97
CA ASN A 81 -0.10 -26.79 -0.86
C ASN A 81 -0.18 -25.29 -1.17
N PHE A 82 0.74 -24.77 -1.99
CA PHE A 82 0.77 -23.37 -2.35
C PHE A 82 -0.24 -23.03 -3.44
N TYR A 83 -0.36 -23.86 -4.49
CA TYR A 83 -1.15 -23.55 -5.68
C TYR A 83 -2.57 -24.13 -5.68
N LYS A 84 -2.82 -25.23 -4.94
CA LYS A 84 -4.10 -25.94 -4.96
C LYS A 84 -5.04 -25.53 -3.82
N LYS A 85 -4.62 -24.58 -2.98
CA LYS A 85 -5.42 -24.11 -1.85
C LYS A 85 -6.34 -22.96 -2.25
#